data_AF-A0A7X9HEK7-F1
#
_entry.id   AF-A0A7X9HEK7-F1
#
_cell.length_a   1.000
_cell.length_b   1.000
_cell.length_c   1.000
_cell.angle_alpha   90.00
_cell.angle_beta   90.00
_cell.angle_gamma   90.00
#
_symmetry.space_group_name_H-M   'P 1'
#
loop_
_entity.id
_entity.type
_entity.pdbx_description
1 polymer ?
#
loop_
_entity_poly.entity_id
_entity_poly.type
_entity_poly.pdbx_seq_one_letter_code
_entity_poly.pdbx_strand_id
1 'polypeptide(L)'
;MLARDAQSSQIIKQGGMKNKYHDLINALMADPRTKIFSESPDSITLGLSNMGGTTIFTLIQTFGSLTVQWKVDSPVFGKHKMDWSFQENHDQSAMIEKIESDLLNYQNRVFKS
;
A
#
# COMPACT_ATOMS: atom_id res chain seq x y z
N MET A 1 9.49 16.72 -16.89
CA MET A 1 9.57 17.29 -15.53
C MET A 1 8.24 17.92 -15.10
N LEU A 2 7.63 18.80 -15.91
CA LEU A 2 6.36 19.50 -15.61
C LEU A 2 5.15 18.65 -15.18
N ALA A 3 5.00 17.42 -15.71
CA ALA A 3 3.82 16.59 -15.44
C ALA A 3 3.80 16.00 -14.01
N ARG A 4 4.98 15.70 -13.45
CA ARG A 4 5.10 15.16 -12.09
C ARG A 4 4.81 16.23 -11.04
N ASP A 5 5.29 17.44 -11.28
CA ASP A 5 5.10 18.59 -10.37
C ASP A 5 3.62 19.00 -10.31
N ALA A 6 2.92 18.93 -11.44
CA ALA A 6 1.48 19.18 -11.51
C ALA A 6 0.66 18.15 -10.71
N GLN A 7 1.01 16.86 -10.81
CA GLN A 7 0.33 15.78 -10.08
C GLN A 7 0.58 15.88 -8.56
N SER A 8 1.83 16.04 -8.15
CA SER A 8 2.19 16.24 -6.73
C SER A 8 1.43 17.42 -6.14
N SER A 9 1.31 18.51 -6.89
CA SER A 9 0.56 19.70 -6.47
C SER A 9 -0.95 19.43 -6.30
N GLN A 10 -1.55 18.56 -7.12
CA GLN A 10 -2.95 18.18 -6.97
C GLN A 10 -3.18 17.32 -5.72
N ILE A 11 -2.28 16.37 -5.44
CA ILE A 11 -2.40 15.52 -4.24
C ILE A 11 -2.17 16.34 -2.97
N ILE A 12 -1.23 17.29 -2.98
CA ILE A 12 -1.04 18.24 -1.87
C ILE A 12 -2.31 19.05 -1.61
N LYS A 13 -2.99 19.52 -2.67
CA LYS A 13 -4.29 20.22 -2.53
C LYS A 13 -5.39 19.34 -1.94
N GLN A 14 -5.29 18.02 -2.11
CA GLN A 14 -6.19 17.03 -1.50
C GLN A 14 -5.75 16.60 -0.09
N GLY A 15 -4.72 17.23 0.49
CA GLY A 15 -4.23 16.93 1.84
C GLY A 15 -3.16 15.83 1.91
N GLY A 16 -2.56 15.45 0.79
CA GLY A 16 -1.52 14.41 0.72
C GLY A 16 -2.09 12.99 0.60
N MET A 17 -1.19 12.01 0.45
CA MET A 17 -1.55 10.59 0.28
C MET A 17 -2.38 10.07 1.46
N LYS A 18 -2.02 10.44 2.69
CA LYS A 18 -2.73 10.03 3.91
C LYS A 18 -4.18 10.52 3.97
N ASN A 19 -4.46 11.72 3.48
CA ASN A 19 -5.82 12.25 3.48
C ASN A 19 -6.63 11.67 2.32
N LYS A 20 -6.03 11.58 1.13
CA LYS A 20 -6.72 11.09 -0.06
C LYS A 20 -7.13 9.62 0.08
N TYR A 21 -6.20 8.76 0.50
CA TYR A 21 -6.42 7.32 0.63
C TYR A 21 -6.62 6.92 2.10
N HIS A 22 -7.34 7.74 2.87
CA HIS A 22 -7.49 7.60 4.31
C HIS A 22 -7.95 6.21 4.74
N ASP A 23 -9.04 5.71 4.16
CA ASP A 23 -9.65 4.45 4.55
C ASP A 23 -8.76 3.26 4.21
N LEU A 24 -8.19 3.26 2.99
CA LEU A 24 -7.25 2.24 2.56
C LEU A 24 -6.01 2.22 3.45
N ILE A 25 -5.41 3.38 3.72
CA ILE A 25 -4.21 3.47 4.56
C ILE A 25 -4.50 3.01 5.98
N ASN A 26 -5.62 3.42 6.57
CA ASN A 26 -6.01 2.98 7.92
C ASN A 26 -6.22 1.47 7.99
N ALA A 27 -6.87 0.87 6.98
CA ALA A 27 -7.06 -0.58 6.92
C ALA A 27 -5.71 -1.32 6.85
N LEU A 28 -4.77 -0.85 6.02
CA LEU A 28 -3.41 -1.42 5.95
C LEU A 28 -2.58 -1.19 7.23
N MET A 29 -2.99 -0.24 8.06
CA MET A 29 -2.40 0.05 9.38
C MET A 29 -3.15 -0.60 10.55
N ALA A 30 -4.05 -1.55 10.29
CA ALA A 30 -4.86 -2.19 11.35
C ALA A 30 -4.03 -2.86 12.47
N ASP A 31 -2.81 -3.35 12.17
CA ASP A 31 -1.88 -3.80 13.20
C ASP A 31 -1.26 -2.58 13.92
N PRO A 32 -1.38 -2.46 15.26
CA PRO A 32 -0.90 -1.29 16.01
C PRO A 32 0.63 -1.10 15.97
N ARG A 33 1.39 -2.10 15.51
CA ARG A 33 2.85 -2.01 15.33
C ARG A 33 3.24 -1.43 13.98
N THR A 34 2.29 -1.31 13.05
CA THR A 34 2.51 -0.72 11.74
C THR A 34 2.86 0.75 11.87
N LYS A 35 3.82 1.20 11.06
CA LYS A 35 4.28 2.59 11.03
C LYS A 35 4.37 3.07 9.59
N ILE A 36 4.25 4.38 9.40
CA ILE A 36 4.61 5.04 8.15
C ILE A 36 6.14 5.22 8.16
N PHE A 37 6.82 4.67 7.15
CA PHE A 37 8.27 4.80 6.98
C PHE A 37 8.66 6.01 6.15
N SER A 38 7.84 6.35 5.16
CA SER A 38 8.05 7.54 4.33
C SER A 38 6.74 8.01 3.70
N GLU A 39 6.65 9.31 3.48
CA GLU A 39 5.54 9.95 2.78
C GLU A 39 6.12 11.02 1.84
N SER A 40 5.67 11.00 0.59
CA SER A 40 5.88 12.03 -0.42
C SER A 40 4.51 12.48 -0.94
N PRO A 41 4.44 13.57 -1.73
CA PRO A 41 3.18 14.00 -2.32
C PRO A 41 2.45 12.92 -3.13
N ASP A 42 3.19 12.02 -3.77
CA ASP A 42 2.71 11.00 -4.69
C ASP A 42 2.85 9.56 -4.17
N SER A 43 3.41 9.36 -2.97
CA SER A 43 3.61 8.02 -2.43
C SER A 43 3.59 7.96 -0.90
N ILE A 44 3.20 6.82 -0.36
CA ILE A 44 3.33 6.53 1.06
C ILE A 44 3.78 5.08 1.25
N THR A 45 4.76 4.88 2.13
CA THR A 45 5.26 3.56 2.49
C THR A 45 4.99 3.31 3.96
N LEU A 46 4.31 2.21 4.26
CA LEU A 46 3.90 1.83 5.60
C LEU A 46 4.05 0.32 5.81
N GLY A 47 4.17 -0.11 7.05
CA GLY A 47 4.24 -1.54 7.37
C GLY A 47 4.90 -1.83 8.71
N LEU A 48 5.33 -3.08 8.86
CA LEU A 48 6.05 -3.58 10.03
C LEU A 48 7.44 -4.04 9.61
N SER A 49 8.46 -3.67 10.39
CA SER A 49 9.81 -4.20 10.23
C SER A 49 10.43 -4.47 11.59
N ASN A 50 10.83 -5.71 11.84
CA ASN A 50 11.47 -6.14 13.08
C ASN A 50 12.41 -7.34 12.82
N MET A 51 12.98 -7.92 13.89
CA MET A 51 13.90 -9.05 13.78
C MET A 51 13.28 -10.32 13.15
N GLY A 52 11.95 -10.47 13.19
CA GLY A 52 11.23 -11.60 12.59
C GLY A 52 10.92 -11.43 11.09
N GLY A 53 11.24 -10.26 10.52
CA GLY A 53 11.03 -9.93 9.12
C GLY A 53 10.33 -8.60 8.92
N THR A 54 10.06 -8.32 7.65
CA THR A 54 9.51 -7.05 7.18
C THR A 54 8.28 -7.33 6.32
N THR A 55 7.21 -6.58 6.55
CA THR A 55 6.00 -6.54 5.71
C THR A 55 5.74 -5.08 5.37
N ILE A 56 5.87 -4.71 4.10
CA ILE A 56 5.78 -3.33 3.62
C ILE A 56 4.69 -3.22 2.57
N PHE A 57 3.84 -2.21 2.74
CA PHE A 57 3.00 -1.67 1.70
C PHE A 57 3.59 -0.37 1.16
N THR A 58 3.62 -0.23 -0.16
CA THR A 58 4.01 1.01 -0.84
C THR A 58 2.89 1.41 -1.79
N LEU A 59 2.26 2.54 -1.51
CA LEU A 59 1.21 3.13 -2.32
C LEU A 59 1.85 4.24 -3.16
N ILE A 60 1.68 4.20 -4.47
CA ILE A 60 2.23 5.17 -5.42
C ILE A 60 1.12 5.60 -6.36
N GLN A 61 0.78 6.88 -6.35
CA GLN A 61 -0.13 7.44 -7.34
C GLN A 61 0.66 7.92 -8.57
N THR A 62 0.25 7.49 -9.75
CA THR A 62 0.78 7.98 -11.04
C THR A 62 -0.37 8.18 -12.01
N PHE A 63 -0.50 9.38 -12.56
CA PHE A 63 -1.37 9.70 -13.71
C PHE A 63 -2.73 8.99 -13.73
N GLY A 64 -3.61 9.29 -12.78
CA GLY A 64 -4.97 8.71 -12.76
C GLY A 64 -5.05 7.29 -12.22
N SER A 65 -3.95 6.71 -11.73
CA SER A 65 -3.92 5.37 -11.13
C SER A 65 -3.20 5.38 -9.78
N LEU A 66 -3.67 4.52 -8.88
CA LEU A 66 -2.99 4.13 -7.65
C LEU A 66 -2.40 2.73 -7.83
N THR A 67 -1.10 2.59 -7.63
CA THR A 67 -0.44 1.29 -7.46
C THR A 67 -0.25 1.01 -5.98
N VAL A 68 -0.62 -0.18 -5.52
CA VAL A 68 -0.35 -0.68 -4.17
C VAL A 68 0.58 -1.87 -4.31
N GLN A 69 1.75 -1.80 -3.69
CA GLN A 69 2.72 -2.91 -3.66
C GLN A 69 2.75 -3.48 -2.26
N TRP A 70 2.68 -4.80 -2.13
CA TRP A 70 2.94 -5.54 -0.90
C TRP A 70 4.22 -6.34 -1.04
N LYS A 71 5.10 -6.26 -0.05
CA LYS A 71 6.36 -7.02 0.01
C LYS A 71 6.56 -7.60 1.40
N VAL A 72 6.92 -8.88 1.44
CA VAL A 72 7.37 -9.56 2.66
C VAL A 72 8.80 -10.04 2.47
N ASP A 73 9.61 -9.84 3.50
CA ASP A 73 10.93 -10.45 3.64
C ASP A 73 11.01 -11.06 5.04
N SER A 74 10.91 -12.38 5.13
CA SER A 74 10.97 -13.12 6.39
C SER A 74 12.08 -14.17 6.34
N PRO A 75 12.92 -14.29 7.38
CA PRO A 75 13.88 -15.40 7.47
C PRO A 75 13.22 -16.79 7.44
N VAL A 76 11.98 -16.89 7.93
CA VAL A 76 11.24 -18.16 8.03
C VAL A 76 10.44 -18.44 6.76
N PHE A 77 9.75 -17.43 6.25
CA PHE A 77 8.81 -17.62 5.14
C PHE A 77 9.37 -17.21 3.78
N GLY A 78 10.57 -16.64 3.72
CA GLY A 78 11.19 -16.15 2.50
C GLY A 78 10.63 -14.81 2.03
N LYS A 79 10.83 -14.53 0.74
CA LYS A 79 10.48 -13.25 0.11
C LYS A 79 9.24 -13.38 -0.77
N HIS A 80 8.25 -12.53 -0.52
CA HIS A 80 6.99 -12.53 -1.25
C HIS A 80 6.64 -11.13 -1.72
N LYS A 81 5.89 -11.05 -2.81
CA LYS A 81 5.39 -9.78 -3.35
C LYS A 81 4.07 -9.95 -4.08
N MET A 82 3.28 -8.88 -4.07
CA MET A 82 2.05 -8.75 -4.86
C MET A 82 1.82 -7.27 -5.15
N ASP A 83 1.25 -6.98 -6.31
CA ASP A 83 1.00 -5.61 -6.76
C ASP A 83 -0.46 -5.51 -7.24
N TRP A 84 -1.12 -4.40 -6.90
CA TRP A 84 -2.45 -4.04 -7.38
C TRP A 84 -2.40 -2.68 -8.05
N SER A 85 -3.25 -2.48 -9.05
CA SER A 85 -3.45 -1.19 -9.70
C SER A 85 -4.94 -0.86 -9.71
N PHE A 86 -5.26 0.34 -9.27
CA PHE A 86 -6.62 0.87 -9.21
C PHE A 86 -6.68 2.19 -9.98
N GLN A 87 -7.89 2.58 -10.38
CA GLN A 87 -8.14 3.96 -10.80
C GLN A 87 -8.03 4.89 -9.59
N GLU A 88 -7.53 6.11 -9.78
CA GLU A 88 -7.25 7.08 -8.70
C GLU A 88 -8.44 7.38 -7.79
N ASN A 89 -9.65 7.37 -8.35
CA ASN A 89 -10.91 7.64 -7.64
C ASN A 89 -11.76 6.39 -7.44
N HIS A 90 -11.15 5.20 -7.51
CA HIS A 90 -11.87 3.96 -7.24
C HIS A 90 -12.31 3.91 -5.77
N ASP A 91 -13.38 3.17 -5.49
CA ASP A 91 -13.92 3.04 -4.14
C ASP A 91 -12.91 2.35 -3.21
N GLN A 92 -12.58 2.99 -2.09
CA GLN A 92 -11.51 2.49 -1.20
C GLN A 92 -11.94 1.23 -0.45
N SER A 93 -13.22 1.06 -0.14
CA SER A 93 -13.73 -0.18 0.46
C SER A 93 -13.55 -1.37 -0.50
N ALA A 94 -13.87 -1.18 -1.79
CA ALA A 94 -13.61 -2.19 -2.81
C ALA A 94 -12.11 -2.50 -3.00
N MET A 95 -11.22 -1.49 -2.89
CA MET A 95 -9.76 -1.72 -2.90
C MET A 95 -9.34 -2.62 -1.73
N ILE A 96 -9.82 -2.31 -0.52
CA ILE A 96 -9.52 -3.07 0.71
C ILE A 96 -9.98 -4.52 0.56
N GLU A 97 -11.25 -4.74 0.18
CA GLU A 97 -11.81 -6.08 -0.02
C GLU A 97 -10.99 -6.90 -1.03
N LYS A 98 -10.56 -6.27 -2.12
CA LYS A 98 -9.73 -6.94 -3.14
C LYS A 98 -8.37 -7.35 -2.58
N ILE A 99 -7.70 -6.44 -1.88
CA ILE A 99 -6.37 -6.69 -1.30
C ILE A 99 -6.45 -7.79 -0.25
N GLU A 100 -7.41 -7.72 0.67
CA GLU A 100 -7.60 -8.70 1.74
C GLU A 100 -7.95 -10.08 1.18
N SER A 101 -8.86 -10.16 0.20
CA SER A 101 -9.23 -11.42 -0.44
C SER A 101 -8.03 -12.07 -1.14
N ASP A 102 -7.24 -11.30 -1.87
CA ASP A 102 -6.05 -11.81 -2.55
C ASP A 102 -4.97 -12.28 -1.58
N LEU A 103 -4.73 -11.51 -0.51
CA LEU A 103 -3.78 -11.89 0.53
C LEU A 103 -4.22 -13.17 1.25
N LEU A 104 -5.51 -13.30 1.60
CA LEU A 104 -6.05 -14.51 2.22
C LEU A 104 -5.90 -15.73 1.30
N ASN A 105 -6.22 -15.56 0.01
CA ASN A 105 -6.05 -16.62 -0.99
C ASN A 105 -4.58 -17.02 -1.15
N TYR A 106 -3.68 -16.05 -1.13
CA TYR A 106 -2.24 -16.28 -1.19
C TYR A 106 -1.73 -17.06 0.02
N GLN A 107 -2.09 -16.60 1.24
CA GLN A 107 -1.74 -17.26 2.50
C GLN A 107 -2.23 -18.71 2.52
N ASN A 108 -3.45 -18.96 2.07
CA ASN A 108 -4.01 -20.31 1.97
C ASN A 108 -3.25 -21.24 1.02
N ARG A 109 -2.59 -20.70 -0.02
CA ARG A 109 -1.78 -21.49 -0.96
C ARG A 109 -0.37 -21.73 -0.44
N VAL A 110 0.24 -20.75 0.22
CA VAL A 110 1.64 -20.80 0.66
C VAL A 110 1.80 -21.51 2.02
N PHE A 111 0.82 -21.40 2.91
CA PHE A 111 0.92 -21.95 4.27
C PHE A 111 0.15 -23.27 4.48
N LYS A 112 -0.51 -23.81 3.46
CA LYS A 112 -1.13 -25.15 3.49
C LYS A 112 -0.34 -26.24 2.73
N SER A 113 0.90 -25.97 2.33
CA SER A 113 1.84 -26.98 1.81
C SER A 113 2.74 -27.51 2.92
#